data_AF-A0A2D6FN17-F1
#
_entry.id   AF-A0A2D6FN17-F1
#
_cell.length_a   1.000
_cell.length_b   1.000
_cell.length_c   1.000
_cell.angle_alpha   90.00
_cell.angle_beta   90.00
_cell.angle_gamma   90.00
#
_symmetry.space_group_name_H-M   'P 1'
#
loop_
_entity.id
_entity.type
_entity.pdbx_description
1 polymer ?
#
loop_
_entity_poly.entity_id
_entity_poly.type
_entity_poly.pdbx_seq_one_letter_code
_entity_poly.pdbx_strand_id
1 'polypeptide(L)'
;MHLAGIIPVSQLQTDYKAATPDVLTLLAPDYTAIQNAVMACAMAGCKTIWIVANNDLAPIIRKTVGEWVHDPVYYQREFTKFYSNVRKEVPIYYTPVHPKDLDRRNSYGWSILHGIYSSWFVSYKISRWILPQKYFIAFPMSVYDFYSLREMRPQIQDVNKNFLLSYENKTIKDNIPLSFTMKGEDYLKCRRHVNKITTREYLPPLPGQLPSEKRPLNERWSARFFDLQTVFEKLNTKNGLTHELDWFHDIREWNQYCDYISSDHKLAAPYKEIYRARFYDLTPKGEEDR
;
A
#
# COMPACT_ATOMS: atom_id res chain seq x y z
N MET A 1 -5.35 -18.52 4.00
CA MET A 1 -4.91 -17.60 2.93
C MET A 1 -3.74 -16.74 3.41
N HIS A 2 -2.80 -16.35 2.55
CA HIS A 2 -1.83 -15.28 2.79
C HIS A 2 -2.29 -14.01 2.07
N LEU A 3 -2.66 -13.00 2.85
CA LEU A 3 -2.94 -11.64 2.40
C LEU A 3 -1.68 -10.78 2.65
N ALA A 4 -1.16 -10.15 1.59
CA ALA A 4 -0.06 -9.20 1.71
C ALA A 4 -0.59 -7.76 1.64
N GLY A 5 -0.19 -6.92 2.58
CA GLY A 5 -0.46 -5.49 2.58
C GLY A 5 0.54 -4.76 1.70
N ILE A 6 0.08 -3.84 0.85
CA ILE A 6 0.92 -3.03 -0.03
C ILE A 6 0.63 -1.56 0.26
N ILE A 7 1.67 -0.80 0.58
CA ILE A 7 1.58 0.62 0.89
C ILE A 7 2.45 1.40 -0.10
N PRO A 8 1.87 2.12 -1.06
CA PRO A 8 2.60 2.91 -2.03
C PRO A 8 3.06 4.24 -1.43
N VAL A 9 4.37 4.52 -1.50
CA VAL A 9 4.97 5.81 -1.10
C VAL A 9 5.74 6.45 -2.25
N SER A 10 6.38 5.65 -3.10
CA SER A 10 7.10 6.15 -4.28
C SER A 10 6.14 6.88 -5.23
N GLN A 11 6.56 8.06 -5.71
CA GLN A 11 5.78 8.91 -6.64
C GLN A 11 4.45 9.40 -6.09
N LEU A 12 4.32 9.47 -4.76
CA LEU A 12 3.25 10.25 -4.14
C LEU A 12 3.43 11.73 -4.52
N GLN A 13 2.36 12.35 -5.02
CA GLN A 13 2.31 13.77 -5.35
C GLN A 13 1.41 14.47 -4.35
N THR A 14 1.96 15.48 -3.67
CA THR A 14 1.24 16.38 -2.75
C THR A 14 1.67 17.82 -3.03
N ASP A 15 0.96 18.79 -2.47
CA ASP A 15 1.28 20.22 -2.53
C ASP A 15 1.89 20.78 -1.23
N TYR A 16 2.16 19.93 -0.22
CA TYR A 16 2.55 20.34 1.13
C TYR A 16 3.87 21.11 1.17
N LYS A 17 4.80 20.80 0.25
CA LYS A 17 6.15 21.39 0.18
C LYS A 17 6.87 21.42 1.55
N ALA A 18 6.60 20.42 2.38
CA ALA A 18 7.20 20.30 3.71
C ALA A 18 8.67 19.84 3.62
N ALA A 19 9.46 20.13 4.67
CA ALA A 19 10.84 19.64 4.76
C ALA A 19 10.90 18.13 5.09
N THR A 20 9.84 17.59 5.69
CA THR A 20 9.69 16.17 5.99
C THR A 20 8.92 15.47 4.89
N PRO A 21 9.14 14.15 4.68
CA PRO A 21 8.29 13.37 3.78
C PRO A 21 6.80 13.51 4.13
N ASP A 22 5.96 13.76 3.13
CA ASP A 22 4.54 14.07 3.36
C ASP A 22 3.81 12.94 4.10
N VAL A 23 4.21 11.69 3.88
CA VAL A 23 3.61 10.52 4.56
C VAL A 23 3.81 10.51 6.08
N LEU A 24 4.65 11.39 6.62
CA LEU A 24 4.85 11.60 8.05
C LEU A 24 3.91 12.67 8.63
N THR A 25 2.99 13.20 7.82
CA THR A 25 1.97 14.14 8.28
C THR A 25 1.16 13.54 9.42
N LEU A 26 0.89 14.33 10.45
CA LEU A 26 0.24 13.89 11.66
C LEU A 26 -1.28 13.81 11.46
N LEU A 27 -1.87 12.69 11.85
CA LEU A 27 -3.32 12.50 11.92
C LEU A 27 -3.84 12.62 13.36
N ALA A 28 -2.97 12.33 14.33
CA ALA A 28 -3.20 12.48 15.76
C ALA A 28 -1.84 12.68 16.47
N PRO A 29 -1.80 13.01 17.77
CA PRO A 29 -0.54 13.15 18.51
C PRO A 29 0.32 11.88 18.39
N ASP A 30 1.58 12.03 17.99
CA ASP A 30 2.54 10.95 17.73
C ASP A 30 2.09 9.90 16.68
N TYR A 31 1.08 10.20 15.86
CA TYR A 31 0.51 9.25 14.91
C TYR A 31 0.46 9.82 13.50
N THR A 32 1.17 9.16 12.58
CA THR A 32 1.40 9.63 11.21
C THR A 32 0.50 8.94 10.18
N ALA A 33 0.33 9.57 9.03
CA ALA A 33 -0.41 9.04 7.88
C ALA A 33 0.11 7.66 7.42
N ILE A 34 1.43 7.45 7.41
CA ILE A 34 2.01 6.15 7.07
C ILE A 34 1.73 5.07 8.12
N GLN A 35 1.75 5.42 9.42
CA GLN A 35 1.36 4.49 10.47
C GLN A 35 -0.12 4.12 10.32
N ASN A 36 -0.98 5.05 9.92
CA ASN A 36 -2.38 4.76 9.62
C ASN A 36 -2.56 3.71 8.53
N ALA A 37 -1.84 3.84 7.41
CA ALA A 37 -1.88 2.82 6.35
C ALA A 37 -1.37 1.45 6.84
N VAL A 38 -0.32 1.41 7.66
CA VAL A 38 0.20 0.17 8.26
C VAL A 38 -0.83 -0.47 9.19
N MET A 39 -1.49 0.33 10.02
CA MET A 39 -2.56 -0.13 10.92
C MET A 39 -3.78 -0.62 10.14
N ALA A 40 -4.14 0.04 9.04
CA ALA A 40 -5.19 -0.44 8.13
C ALA A 40 -4.85 -1.81 7.53
N CYS A 41 -3.61 -2.02 7.06
CA CYS A 41 -3.17 -3.33 6.59
C CYS A 41 -3.21 -4.41 7.69
N ALA A 42 -2.75 -4.08 8.90
CA ALA A 42 -2.76 -5.01 10.02
C ALA A 42 -4.21 -5.36 10.45
N MET A 43 -5.11 -4.36 10.51
CA MET A 43 -6.52 -4.54 10.84
C MET A 43 -7.24 -5.39 9.79
N ALA A 44 -6.97 -5.15 8.50
CA ALA A 44 -7.43 -5.97 7.38
C ALA A 44 -6.93 -7.43 7.43
N GLY A 45 -5.95 -7.71 8.28
CA GLY A 45 -5.42 -9.05 8.51
C GLY A 45 -4.37 -9.49 7.52
N CYS A 46 -3.57 -8.54 7.03
CA CYS A 46 -2.36 -8.84 6.27
C CYS A 46 -1.37 -9.60 7.15
N LYS A 47 -0.71 -10.63 6.59
CA LYS A 47 0.34 -11.38 7.29
C LYS A 47 1.74 -10.83 7.04
N THR A 48 1.90 -10.06 5.96
CA THR A 48 3.11 -9.31 5.63
C THR A 48 2.66 -7.95 5.10
N ILE A 49 3.44 -6.91 5.36
CA ILE A 49 3.21 -5.56 4.84
C ILE A 49 4.43 -5.15 4.02
N TRP A 50 4.20 -4.51 2.88
CA TRP A 50 5.23 -4.10 1.93
C TRP A 50 5.08 -2.62 1.65
N ILE A 51 6.02 -1.82 2.14
CA ILE A 51 6.08 -0.38 1.92
C ILE A 51 6.97 -0.12 0.71
N VAL A 52 6.39 0.43 -0.35
CA VAL A 52 7.10 0.73 -1.59
C VAL A 52 7.67 2.15 -1.50
N ALA A 53 8.89 2.25 -0.97
CA ALA A 53 9.60 3.51 -0.76
C ALA A 53 10.98 3.44 -1.42
N ASN A 54 11.38 4.51 -2.11
CA ASN A 54 12.72 4.62 -2.70
C ASN A 54 13.78 4.69 -1.59
N ASN A 55 15.04 4.42 -1.95
CA ASN A 55 16.17 4.34 -1.01
C ASN A 55 16.35 5.61 -0.16
N ASP A 56 15.90 6.77 -0.65
CA ASP A 56 16.03 8.04 0.07
C ASP A 56 14.99 8.18 1.20
N LEU A 57 13.76 7.68 0.97
CA LEU A 57 12.64 7.79 1.92
C LEU A 57 12.58 6.61 2.89
N ALA A 58 13.00 5.42 2.44
CA ALA A 58 12.88 4.19 3.20
C ALA A 58 13.52 4.26 4.61
N PRO A 59 14.72 4.84 4.82
CA PRO A 59 15.32 4.92 6.16
C PRO A 59 14.49 5.76 7.15
N ILE A 60 13.95 6.89 6.70
CA ILE A 60 13.15 7.79 7.55
C ILE A 60 11.82 7.14 7.92
N ILE A 61 11.18 6.49 6.94
CA ILE A 61 9.93 5.76 7.17
C ILE A 61 10.19 4.58 8.11
N ARG A 62 11.26 3.81 7.88
CA ARG A 62 11.64 2.67 8.73
C ARG A 62 11.94 3.10 10.15
N LYS A 63 12.51 4.28 10.38
CA LYS A 63 12.69 4.83 11.73
C LYS A 63 11.36 5.14 12.43
N THR A 64 10.36 5.56 11.68
CA THR A 64 9.03 5.95 12.21
C THR A 64 8.11 4.75 12.44
N VAL A 65 8.15 3.78 11.52
CA VAL A 65 7.23 2.63 11.49
C VAL A 65 7.85 1.36 12.07
N GLY A 66 9.16 1.15 11.89
CA GLY A 66 9.85 -0.08 12.27
C GLY A 66 9.77 -1.19 11.21
N GLU A 67 10.02 -2.42 11.64
CA GLU A 67 10.12 -3.64 10.82
C GLU A 67 8.98 -4.61 11.05
N TRP A 68 8.16 -4.38 12.09
CA TRP A 68 6.99 -5.18 12.37
C TRP A 68 6.04 -4.44 13.33
N VAL A 69 4.76 -4.79 13.27
CA VAL A 69 3.69 -4.27 14.15
C VAL A 69 2.86 -5.41 14.73
N HIS A 70 2.10 -5.15 15.78
CA HIS A 70 1.11 -6.13 16.24
C HIS A 70 -0.18 -6.02 15.44
N ASP A 71 -0.82 -7.16 15.17
CA ASP A 71 -2.20 -7.17 14.70
C ASP A 71 -3.13 -6.62 15.80
N PRO A 72 -3.85 -5.51 15.56
CA PRO A 72 -4.70 -4.86 16.56
C PRO A 72 -5.74 -5.80 17.16
N VAL A 73 -6.32 -6.67 16.32
CA VAL A 73 -7.41 -7.57 16.71
C VAL A 73 -6.92 -8.64 17.68
N TYR A 74 -5.69 -9.12 17.51
CA TYR A 74 -5.10 -10.11 18.40
C TYR A 74 -4.48 -9.47 19.64
N TYR A 75 -3.97 -8.24 19.51
CA TYR A 75 -3.40 -7.51 20.65
C TYR A 75 -4.45 -7.21 21.73
N GLN A 76 -5.67 -6.84 21.34
CA GLN A 76 -6.78 -6.51 22.24
C GLN A 76 -7.46 -7.75 22.89
N ARG A 77 -6.94 -8.97 22.70
CA ARG A 77 -7.53 -10.20 23.28
C ARG A 77 -7.08 -10.41 24.73
N GLU A 78 -7.46 -9.49 25.60
CA GLU A 78 -7.06 -9.48 27.02
C GLU A 78 -7.68 -10.64 27.83
N PHE A 79 -8.86 -11.13 27.45
CA PHE A 79 -9.55 -12.22 28.14
C PHE A 79 -8.99 -13.62 27.84
N THR A 80 -7.88 -13.74 27.11
CA THR A 80 -7.22 -15.03 26.86
C THR A 80 -6.17 -15.33 27.94
N LYS A 81 -6.18 -16.57 28.47
CA LYS A 81 -5.32 -17.00 29.60
C LYS A 81 -3.83 -16.69 29.41
N PHE A 82 -3.34 -16.72 28.16
CA PHE A 82 -1.96 -16.39 27.80
C PHE A 82 -1.94 -15.36 26.67
N TYR A 83 -2.42 -14.14 26.97
CA TYR A 83 -2.57 -13.07 25.99
C TYR A 83 -1.27 -12.75 25.21
N SER A 84 -0.10 -12.86 25.86
CA SER A 84 1.21 -12.65 25.23
C SER A 84 1.45 -13.58 24.05
N ASN A 85 1.05 -14.85 24.18
CA ASN A 85 1.30 -15.89 23.17
C ASN A 85 0.32 -15.82 21.99
N VAL A 86 -0.79 -15.10 22.16
CA VAL A 86 -1.84 -14.93 21.15
C VAL A 86 -1.56 -13.71 20.27
N ARG A 87 -0.68 -12.79 20.73
CA ARG A 87 -0.26 -11.62 19.95
C ARG A 87 0.42 -12.09 18.68
N LYS A 88 -0.03 -11.52 17.55
CA LYS A 88 0.54 -11.80 16.23
C LYS A 88 1.37 -10.62 15.78
N GLU A 89 2.58 -10.91 15.34
CA GLU A 89 3.47 -9.96 14.71
C GLU A 89 3.24 -9.99 13.20
N VAL A 90 3.17 -8.81 12.60
CA VAL A 90 3.04 -8.61 11.16
C VAL A 90 4.34 -7.95 10.69
N PRO A 91 5.24 -8.67 9.99
CA PRO A 91 6.46 -8.11 9.46
C PRO A 91 6.19 -7.08 8.35
N ILE A 92 7.04 -6.06 8.31
CA ILE A 92 7.02 -4.94 7.39
C ILE A 92 8.32 -4.95 6.59
N TYR A 93 8.19 -5.05 5.27
CA TYR A 93 9.28 -5.05 4.32
C TYR A 93 9.29 -3.74 3.53
N TYR A 94 10.49 -3.23 3.25
CA TYR A 94 10.70 -2.01 2.47
C TYR A 94 11.26 -2.38 1.11
N THR A 95 10.62 -1.93 0.04
CA THR A 95 11.06 -2.23 -1.33
C THR A 95 11.14 -0.97 -2.20
N PRO A 96 12.33 -0.63 -2.75
CA PRO A 96 12.44 0.47 -3.69
C PRO A 96 11.90 0.06 -5.06
N VAL A 97 11.40 1.03 -5.82
CA VAL A 97 11.08 0.81 -7.23
C VAL A 97 12.37 0.52 -7.99
N HIS A 98 12.36 -0.49 -8.86
CA HIS A 98 13.54 -0.87 -9.62
C HIS A 98 14.11 0.31 -10.45
N PRO A 99 15.42 0.59 -10.44
CA PRO A 99 16.02 1.74 -11.13
C PRO A 99 15.68 1.82 -12.63
N LYS A 100 15.50 0.67 -13.30
CA LYS A 100 15.06 0.58 -14.70
C LYS A 100 13.69 1.23 -14.97
N ASP A 101 12.80 1.23 -13.98
CA ASP A 101 11.44 1.77 -14.10
C ASP A 101 11.35 3.21 -13.57
N LEU A 102 12.34 3.64 -12.78
CA LEU A 102 12.49 5.00 -12.30
C LEU A 102 12.58 5.98 -13.49
N ASP A 103 11.86 7.10 -13.40
CA ASP A 103 11.66 8.11 -14.45
C ASP A 103 11.06 7.61 -15.79
N ARG A 104 10.60 6.35 -15.84
CA ARG A 104 9.95 5.77 -17.02
C ARG A 104 8.50 5.40 -16.72
N ARG A 105 8.29 4.35 -15.94
CA ARG A 105 6.95 3.83 -15.64
C ARG A 105 6.50 4.16 -14.23
N ASN A 106 7.37 4.81 -13.47
CA ASN A 106 7.16 5.10 -12.07
C ASN A 106 6.07 6.16 -11.89
N SER A 107 4.82 5.74 -11.86
CA SER A 107 3.69 6.50 -11.35
C SER A 107 3.27 5.97 -9.98
N TYR A 108 2.40 6.72 -9.28
CA TYR A 108 1.87 6.29 -8.00
C TYR A 108 1.15 4.93 -8.11
N GLY A 109 0.36 4.71 -9.16
CA GLY A 109 -0.26 3.41 -9.42
C GLY A 109 0.74 2.30 -9.77
N TRP A 110 1.83 2.61 -10.48
CA TRP A 110 2.88 1.63 -10.76
C TRP A 110 3.61 1.17 -9.50
N SER A 111 3.78 2.04 -8.50
CA SER A 111 4.40 1.69 -7.22
C SER A 111 3.64 0.53 -6.54
N ILE A 112 2.30 0.52 -6.62
CA ILE A 112 1.45 -0.57 -6.12
C ILE A 112 1.74 -1.88 -6.87
N LEU A 113 1.75 -1.81 -8.21
CA LEU A 113 2.05 -2.98 -9.05
C LEU A 113 3.47 -3.52 -8.76
N HIS A 114 4.42 -2.64 -8.50
CA HIS A 114 5.77 -3.00 -8.11
C HIS A 114 5.79 -3.67 -6.74
N GLY A 115 5.10 -3.14 -5.73
CA GLY A 115 4.99 -3.78 -4.40
C GLY A 115 4.39 -5.18 -4.45
N ILE A 116 3.36 -5.38 -5.28
CA ILE A 116 2.75 -6.70 -5.52
C ILE A 116 3.76 -7.65 -6.18
N TYR A 117 4.50 -7.16 -7.18
CA TYR A 117 5.55 -7.96 -7.80
C TYR A 117 6.65 -8.34 -6.81
N SER A 118 7.14 -7.40 -6.01
CA SER A 118 8.21 -7.63 -5.05
C SER A 118 7.79 -8.62 -3.97
N SER A 119 6.59 -8.46 -3.40
CA SER A 119 6.05 -9.39 -2.41
C SER A 119 5.91 -10.80 -2.97
N TRP A 120 5.33 -10.94 -4.17
CA TRP A 120 5.25 -12.23 -4.86
C TRP A 120 6.62 -12.84 -5.14
N PHE A 121 7.54 -12.05 -5.71
CA PHE A 121 8.86 -12.54 -6.14
C PHE A 121 9.71 -13.02 -4.96
N VAL A 122 9.77 -12.24 -3.88
CA VAL A 122 10.51 -12.61 -2.67
C VAL A 122 9.87 -13.84 -2.02
N SER A 123 8.55 -13.85 -1.86
CA SER A 123 7.85 -15.01 -1.30
C SER A 123 8.05 -16.27 -2.14
N TYR A 124 8.00 -16.15 -3.47
CA TYR A 124 8.26 -17.25 -4.41
C TYR A 124 9.67 -17.83 -4.24
N LYS A 125 10.67 -16.97 -4.04
CA LYS A 125 12.06 -17.39 -3.84
C LYS A 125 12.30 -18.08 -2.50
N ILE A 126 11.54 -17.72 -1.46
CA ILE A 126 11.66 -18.35 -0.14
C ILE A 126 10.90 -19.68 -0.13
N SER A 127 9.59 -19.68 -0.45
CA SER A 127 8.77 -20.89 -0.39
C SER A 127 7.40 -20.73 -1.07
N ARG A 128 6.94 -21.79 -1.73
CA ARG A 128 5.58 -21.85 -2.30
C ARG A 128 4.47 -21.69 -1.26
N TRP A 129 4.73 -22.08 -0.01
CA TRP A 129 3.75 -22.04 1.08
C TRP A 129 3.46 -20.63 1.59
N ILE A 130 4.37 -19.68 1.36
CA ILE A 130 4.23 -18.29 1.79
C ILE A 130 3.82 -17.36 0.64
N LEU A 131 3.44 -17.90 -0.52
CA LEU A 131 3.00 -17.08 -1.65
C LEU A 131 1.74 -16.29 -1.29
N PRO A 132 1.75 -14.94 -1.42
CA PRO A 132 0.54 -14.15 -1.29
C PRO A 132 -0.48 -14.57 -2.35
N GLN A 133 -1.70 -14.84 -1.91
CA GLN A 133 -2.81 -15.20 -2.80
C GLN A 133 -3.64 -13.98 -3.18
N LYS A 134 -3.61 -12.95 -2.32
CA LYS A 134 -4.35 -11.70 -2.48
C LYS A 134 -3.52 -10.57 -1.86
N TYR A 135 -3.75 -9.37 -2.37
CA TYR A 135 -3.05 -8.16 -1.95
C TYR A 135 -4.09 -7.16 -1.46
N PHE A 136 -3.86 -6.56 -0.28
CA PHE A 136 -4.65 -5.45 0.24
C PHE A 136 -3.80 -4.18 0.10
N ILE A 137 -4.33 -3.19 -0.60
CA ILE A 137 -3.64 -1.94 -0.89
C ILE A 137 -4.19 -0.90 0.08
N ALA A 138 -3.32 -0.29 0.87
CA ALA A 138 -3.66 0.82 1.77
C ALA A 138 -2.83 2.04 1.42
N PHE A 139 -3.46 3.21 1.40
CA PHE A 139 -2.84 4.46 0.98
C PHE A 139 -2.48 5.31 2.21
N PRO A 140 -1.27 5.86 2.31
CA PRO A 140 -0.88 6.73 3.42
C PRO A 140 -1.77 7.97 3.56
N MET A 141 -2.12 8.61 2.44
CA MET A 141 -2.89 9.87 2.43
C MET A 141 -4.40 9.67 2.46
N SER A 142 -4.85 8.49 2.87
CA SER A 142 -6.26 8.15 2.92
C SER A 142 -6.67 7.97 4.36
N VAL A 143 -7.52 8.88 4.83
CA VAL A 143 -7.97 8.91 6.22
C VAL A 143 -9.40 8.46 6.30
N TYR A 144 -9.61 7.38 7.04
CA TYR A 144 -10.90 6.80 7.36
C TYR A 144 -10.73 5.98 8.65
N ASP A 145 -11.83 5.61 9.30
CA ASP A 145 -11.75 4.75 10.47
C ASP A 145 -11.30 3.33 10.08
N PHE A 146 -10.05 2.99 10.36
CA PHE A 146 -9.53 1.66 10.07
C PHE A 146 -10.15 0.58 10.96
N TYR A 147 -10.78 0.90 12.11
CA TYR A 147 -11.45 -0.10 12.96
C TYR A 147 -12.62 -0.78 12.26
N SER A 148 -13.31 -0.06 11.35
CA SER A 148 -14.35 -0.62 10.48
C SER A 148 -13.86 -1.85 9.68
N LEU A 149 -12.57 -1.90 9.31
CA LEU A 149 -11.98 -3.04 8.57
C LEU A 149 -12.02 -4.35 9.35
N ARG A 150 -12.16 -4.29 10.69
CA ARG A 150 -12.26 -5.48 11.54
C ARG A 150 -13.48 -6.32 11.18
N GLU A 151 -14.63 -5.67 11.00
CA GLU A 151 -15.89 -6.34 10.68
C GLU A 151 -15.87 -6.90 9.26
N MET A 152 -15.22 -6.17 8.36
CA MET A 152 -15.06 -6.53 6.95
C MET A 152 -13.94 -7.55 6.70
N ARG A 153 -13.14 -7.90 7.71
CA ARG A 153 -11.98 -8.79 7.57
C ARG A 153 -12.30 -10.14 6.89
N PRO A 154 -13.43 -10.82 7.16
CA PRO A 154 -13.79 -12.04 6.42
C PRO A 154 -13.99 -11.80 4.92
N GLN A 155 -14.58 -10.65 4.56
CA GLN A 155 -14.83 -10.24 3.18
C GLN A 155 -13.53 -9.87 2.45
N ILE A 156 -12.64 -9.14 3.13
CA ILE A 156 -11.30 -8.82 2.65
C ILE A 156 -10.51 -10.11 2.39
N GLN A 157 -10.66 -11.11 3.26
CA GLN A 157 -9.98 -12.40 3.18
C GLN A 157 -10.62 -13.40 2.20
N ASP A 158 -11.71 -13.05 1.53
CA ASP A 158 -12.33 -13.90 0.52
C ASP A 158 -11.34 -14.14 -0.64
N VAL A 159 -11.07 -15.41 -0.96
CA VAL A 159 -10.15 -15.82 -2.04
C VAL A 159 -10.74 -15.52 -3.42
N ASN A 160 -12.06 -15.52 -3.54
CA ASN A 160 -12.79 -15.52 -4.80
C ASN A 160 -13.26 -14.13 -5.23
N LYS A 161 -13.44 -13.20 -4.31
CA LYS A 161 -13.95 -11.86 -4.63
C LYS A 161 -12.95 -10.78 -4.26
N ASN A 162 -12.83 -9.76 -5.11
CA ASN A 162 -12.15 -8.54 -4.70
C ASN A 162 -13.06 -7.77 -3.75
N PHE A 163 -12.44 -7.02 -2.87
CA PHE A 163 -13.05 -6.12 -1.90
C PHE A 163 -12.58 -4.71 -2.21
N LEU A 164 -13.50 -3.76 -2.27
CA LEU A 164 -13.23 -2.34 -2.53
C LEU A 164 -13.94 -1.50 -1.47
N LEU A 165 -13.25 -0.48 -0.96
CA LEU A 165 -13.91 0.61 -0.25
C LEU A 165 -14.48 1.61 -1.26
N SER A 166 -15.65 2.15 -0.95
CA SER A 166 -16.27 3.25 -1.68
C SER A 166 -16.63 4.40 -0.73
N TYR A 167 -16.68 5.60 -1.29
CA TYR A 167 -17.18 6.78 -0.62
C TYR A 167 -17.89 7.66 -1.66
N GLU A 168 -19.13 8.06 -1.39
CA GLU A 168 -20.05 8.70 -2.33
C GLU A 168 -20.22 7.91 -3.63
N ASN A 169 -20.25 6.57 -3.57
CA ASN A 169 -20.23 5.65 -4.72
C ASN A 169 -18.97 5.74 -5.61
N LYS A 170 -17.95 6.51 -5.21
CA LYS A 170 -16.66 6.57 -5.90
C LYS A 170 -15.71 5.54 -5.31
N THR A 171 -14.84 5.01 -6.16
CA THR A 171 -13.87 3.95 -5.81
C THR A 171 -12.48 4.29 -6.33
N ILE A 172 -11.54 3.36 -6.20
CA ILE A 172 -10.22 3.46 -6.83
C ILE A 172 -10.26 3.69 -8.34
N LYS A 173 -11.33 3.25 -9.02
CA LYS A 173 -11.51 3.47 -10.47
C LYS A 173 -11.83 4.91 -10.81
N ASP A 174 -12.23 5.72 -9.83
CA ASP A 174 -12.55 7.13 -9.98
C ASP A 174 -11.38 8.02 -9.52
N ASN A 175 -10.16 7.45 -9.48
CA ASN A 175 -8.92 8.10 -9.09
C ASN A 175 -8.85 8.58 -7.62
N ILE A 176 -9.69 8.02 -6.75
CA ILE A 176 -9.65 8.26 -5.31
C ILE A 176 -8.80 7.17 -4.63
N PRO A 177 -7.85 7.51 -3.74
CA PRO A 177 -6.97 6.54 -3.09
C PRO A 177 -7.68 5.72 -2.00
N LEU A 178 -8.83 5.12 -2.30
CA LEU A 178 -9.55 4.23 -1.39
C LEU A 178 -8.91 2.85 -1.35
N SER A 179 -8.78 2.29 -0.15
CA SER A 179 -8.18 0.96 0.03
C SER A 179 -9.02 -0.12 -0.66
N PHE A 180 -8.34 -1.08 -1.27
CA PHE A 180 -8.98 -2.15 -2.01
C PHE A 180 -8.11 -3.41 -1.99
N THR A 181 -8.64 -4.50 -2.51
CA THR A 181 -7.87 -5.72 -2.71
C THR A 181 -7.76 -6.08 -4.18
N MET A 182 -6.66 -6.74 -4.51
CA MET A 182 -6.36 -7.21 -5.85
C MET A 182 -5.80 -8.63 -5.81
N LYS A 183 -6.13 -9.44 -6.82
CA LYS A 183 -5.56 -10.77 -7.02
C LYS A 183 -4.35 -10.74 -7.95
N GLY A 184 -3.60 -11.85 -7.97
CA GLY A 184 -2.51 -12.04 -8.93
C GLY A 184 -2.96 -11.96 -10.40
N GLU A 185 -4.15 -12.45 -10.72
CA GLU A 185 -4.69 -12.37 -12.09
C GLU A 185 -5.01 -10.93 -12.51
N ASP A 186 -5.60 -10.15 -11.59
CA ASP A 186 -5.92 -8.74 -11.83
C ASP A 186 -4.64 -7.92 -11.97
N TYR A 187 -3.64 -8.18 -11.12
CA TYR A 187 -2.29 -7.61 -11.26
C TYR A 187 -1.71 -7.84 -12.66
N LEU A 188 -1.78 -9.07 -13.18
CA LEU A 188 -1.26 -9.39 -14.53
C LEU A 188 -2.02 -8.61 -15.61
N LYS A 189 -3.35 -8.48 -15.50
CA LYS A 189 -4.17 -7.71 -16.44
C LYS A 189 -3.83 -6.23 -16.41
N CYS A 190 -3.79 -5.62 -15.22
CA CYS A 190 -3.43 -4.21 -15.04
C CYS A 190 -2.01 -3.92 -15.52
N ARG A 191 -1.02 -4.75 -15.15
CA ARG A 191 0.36 -4.60 -15.61
C ARG A 191 0.48 -4.72 -17.14
N ARG A 192 -0.20 -5.70 -17.76
CA ARG A 192 -0.19 -5.85 -19.22
C ARG A 192 -0.85 -4.66 -19.91
N HIS A 193 -1.96 -4.17 -19.36
CA HIS A 193 -2.66 -3.00 -19.85
C HIS A 193 -1.75 -1.76 -19.81
N VAL A 194 -1.15 -1.42 -18.66
CA VAL A 194 -0.20 -0.31 -18.53
C VAL A 194 0.92 -0.43 -19.56
N ASN A 195 1.57 -1.60 -19.66
CA ASN A 195 2.65 -1.82 -20.63
C ASN A 195 2.23 -1.69 -22.11
N LYS A 196 0.94 -1.89 -22.42
CA LYS A 196 0.38 -1.76 -23.77
C LYS A 196 0.13 -0.30 -24.13
N ILE A 197 -0.39 0.50 -23.19
CA ILE A 197 -0.73 1.91 -23.42
C ILE A 197 0.49 2.84 -23.25
N THR A 198 1.53 2.39 -22.55
CA THR A 198 2.74 3.19 -22.31
C THR A 198 3.49 3.48 -23.60
N THR A 199 3.79 4.75 -23.87
CA THR A 199 4.71 5.13 -24.94
C THR A 199 6.14 4.72 -24.61
N ARG A 200 6.87 4.21 -25.61
CA ARG A 200 8.28 3.81 -25.46
C ARG A 200 9.20 4.89 -26.03
N GLU A 201 10.49 4.62 -26.06
CA GLU A 201 11.47 5.53 -26.66
C GLU A 201 11.27 5.71 -28.18
N TYR A 202 10.83 4.66 -28.86
CA TYR A 202 10.68 4.64 -30.33
C TYR A 202 9.21 4.63 -30.75
N LEU A 203 8.94 5.13 -31.95
CA LEU A 203 7.67 4.93 -32.63
C LEU A 203 7.48 3.44 -32.98
N PRO A 204 6.23 2.94 -33.03
CA PRO A 204 5.98 1.58 -33.49
C PRO A 204 6.52 1.45 -34.92
N PRO A 205 7.40 0.47 -35.20
CA PRO A 205 7.91 0.29 -36.54
C PRO A 205 6.80 -0.17 -37.48
N LEU A 206 6.99 0.09 -38.78
CA LEU A 206 6.21 -0.55 -39.82
C LEU A 206 6.44 -2.08 -39.79
N PRO A 207 5.46 -2.89 -40.24
CA PRO A 207 5.60 -4.35 -40.26
C PRO A 207 6.89 -4.79 -40.96
N GLY A 208 7.75 -5.53 -40.26
CA GLY A 208 9.02 -6.04 -40.79
C GLY A 208 10.24 -5.12 -40.65
N GLN A 209 10.09 -3.93 -40.05
CA GLN A 209 11.20 -3.00 -39.82
C GLN A 209 11.60 -2.91 -38.34
N LEU A 210 12.86 -2.54 -38.09
CA LEU A 210 13.33 -2.18 -36.76
C LEU A 210 12.90 -0.75 -36.39
N PRO A 211 12.61 -0.45 -35.12
CA PRO A 211 12.27 0.91 -34.70
C PRO A 211 13.48 1.83 -34.86
N SER A 212 13.39 2.78 -35.80
CA SER A 212 14.46 3.76 -36.10
C SER A 212 14.15 5.14 -35.53
N GLU A 213 12.88 5.56 -35.58
CA GLU A 213 12.47 6.91 -35.19
C GLU A 213 12.19 7.02 -33.68
N LYS A 214 12.95 7.90 -33.04
CA LYS A 214 12.77 8.21 -31.62
C LYS A 214 11.63 9.21 -31.43
N ARG A 215 10.80 8.99 -30.41
CA ARG A 215 9.78 9.96 -30.00
C ARG A 215 10.42 11.22 -29.38
N PRO A 216 9.74 12.38 -29.40
CA PRO A 216 10.10 13.53 -28.58
C PRO A 216 10.23 13.18 -27.09
N LEU A 217 11.16 13.81 -26.36
CA LEU A 217 11.45 13.47 -24.95
C LEU A 217 10.24 13.59 -24.02
N ASN A 218 9.39 14.60 -24.24
CA ASN A 218 8.15 14.84 -23.48
C ASN A 218 7.12 13.72 -23.66
N GLU A 219 7.06 13.10 -24.83
CA GLU A 219 6.10 12.04 -25.18
C GLU A 219 6.58 10.63 -24.80
N ARG A 220 7.84 10.46 -24.42
CA ARG A 220 8.38 9.16 -24.01
C ARG A 220 7.88 8.79 -22.61
N TRP A 221 7.65 7.50 -22.42
CA TRP A 221 7.35 6.90 -21.12
C TRP A 221 6.14 7.55 -20.42
N SER A 222 5.01 7.63 -21.15
CA SER A 222 3.77 8.24 -20.66
C SER A 222 3.28 7.67 -19.32
N ALA A 223 3.64 6.42 -19.00
CA ALA A 223 3.21 5.74 -17.78
C ALA A 223 3.57 6.46 -16.47
N ARG A 224 4.63 7.27 -16.45
CA ARG A 224 4.97 8.08 -15.26
C ARG A 224 3.86 9.05 -14.83
N PHE A 225 2.98 9.44 -15.76
CA PHE A 225 1.87 10.36 -15.49
C PHE A 225 0.51 9.68 -15.42
N PHE A 226 0.46 8.34 -15.42
CA PHE A 226 -0.82 7.65 -15.29
C PHE A 226 -1.38 7.79 -13.88
N ASP A 227 -2.65 8.13 -13.83
CA ASP A 227 -3.46 8.17 -12.63
C ASP A 227 -3.89 6.76 -12.17
N LEU A 228 -4.54 6.68 -11.01
CA LEU A 228 -4.97 5.39 -10.45
C LEU A 228 -6.06 4.75 -11.33
N GLN A 229 -6.95 5.57 -11.89
CA GLN A 229 -8.01 5.13 -12.80
C GLN A 229 -7.43 4.39 -14.02
N THR A 230 -6.45 4.99 -14.70
CA THR A 230 -5.80 4.39 -15.88
C THR A 230 -5.06 3.11 -15.52
N VAL A 231 -4.36 3.09 -14.39
CA VAL A 231 -3.59 1.89 -13.96
C VAL A 231 -4.51 0.73 -13.60
N PHE A 232 -5.65 1.01 -12.95
CA PHE A 232 -6.57 -0.01 -12.43
C PHE A 232 -7.84 -0.19 -13.27
N GLU A 233 -7.87 0.30 -14.51
CA GLU A 233 -9.00 0.15 -15.44
C GLU A 233 -9.43 -1.32 -15.60
N LYS A 234 -8.44 -2.23 -15.65
CA LYS A 234 -8.65 -3.68 -15.82
C LYS A 234 -8.85 -4.45 -14.51
N LEU A 235 -8.99 -3.77 -13.37
CA LEU A 235 -9.32 -4.39 -12.09
C LEU A 235 -10.73 -5.01 -12.16
N ASN A 236 -10.85 -6.29 -11.79
CA ASN A 236 -12.14 -6.97 -11.79
C ASN A 236 -13.00 -6.51 -10.61
N THR A 237 -14.09 -5.80 -10.90
CA THR A 237 -15.08 -5.32 -9.93
C THR A 237 -16.44 -6.01 -10.07
N LYS A 238 -16.69 -6.79 -11.14
CA LYS A 238 -18.03 -7.31 -11.47
C LYS A 238 -18.63 -8.25 -10.42
N ASN A 239 -17.78 -8.99 -9.71
CA ASN A 239 -18.17 -9.86 -8.60
C ASN A 239 -17.52 -9.41 -7.28
N GLY A 240 -17.09 -8.14 -7.22
CA GLY A 240 -16.43 -7.58 -6.05
C GLY A 240 -17.43 -7.25 -4.94
N LEU A 241 -16.98 -7.37 -3.70
CA LEU A 241 -17.66 -6.80 -2.55
C LEU A 241 -17.25 -5.33 -2.46
N THR A 242 -18.23 -4.45 -2.35
CA THR A 242 -17.99 -3.02 -2.18
C THR A 242 -18.60 -2.61 -0.85
N HIS A 243 -17.86 -1.83 -0.06
CA HIS A 243 -18.33 -1.33 1.22
C HIS A 243 -18.20 0.18 1.26
N GLU A 244 -19.31 0.85 1.52
CA GLU A 244 -19.37 2.30 1.65
C GLU A 244 -18.84 2.72 3.03
N LEU A 245 -17.94 3.68 3.05
CA LEU A 245 -17.42 4.26 4.30
C LEU A 245 -18.37 5.35 4.82
N ASP A 246 -18.49 5.45 6.14
CA ASP A 246 -19.26 6.53 6.78
C ASP A 246 -18.64 7.91 6.48
N TRP A 247 -17.31 7.96 6.49
CA TRP A 247 -16.55 9.15 6.13
C TRP A 247 -15.18 8.77 5.57
N PHE A 248 -14.64 9.66 4.73
CA PHE A 248 -13.32 9.52 4.13
C PHE A 248 -12.77 10.90 3.82
N HIS A 249 -11.46 11.08 4.05
CA HIS A 249 -10.72 12.27 3.66
C HIS A 249 -9.46 11.87 2.89
N ASP A 250 -9.31 12.43 1.69
CA ASP A 250 -8.06 12.37 0.93
C ASP A 250 -7.21 13.56 1.37
N ILE A 251 -6.03 13.30 1.94
CA ILE A 251 -5.14 14.35 2.45
C ILE A 251 -3.90 14.50 1.56
N ARG A 252 -4.07 14.37 0.23
CA ARG A 252 -2.98 14.66 -0.70
C ARG A 252 -2.77 16.16 -0.90
N GLU A 253 -3.82 16.95 -0.75
CA GLU A 253 -3.79 18.41 -0.88
C GLU A 253 -3.90 19.10 0.49
N TRP A 254 -3.18 20.22 0.66
CA TRP A 254 -3.08 20.92 1.94
C TRP A 254 -4.44 21.40 2.44
N ASN A 255 -5.27 21.89 1.53
CA ASN A 255 -6.62 22.32 1.85
C ASN A 255 -7.46 21.15 2.38
N GLN A 256 -7.39 19.98 1.74
CA GLN A 256 -8.13 18.80 2.17
C GLN A 256 -7.66 18.29 3.55
N TYR A 257 -6.36 18.47 3.86
CA TYR A 257 -5.84 18.18 5.20
C TYR A 257 -6.31 19.17 6.27
N CYS A 258 -6.37 20.46 5.95
CA CYS A 258 -7.00 21.45 6.81
C CYS A 258 -8.49 21.12 7.05
N ASP A 259 -9.21 20.72 5.99
CA ASP A 259 -10.61 20.30 6.08
C ASP A 259 -10.74 19.10 7.03
N TYR A 260 -9.88 18.08 6.90
CA TYR A 260 -9.83 16.95 7.82
C TYR A 260 -9.59 17.37 9.27
N ILE A 261 -8.56 18.18 9.55
CA ILE A 261 -8.24 18.62 10.93
C ILE A 261 -9.39 19.44 11.53
N SER A 262 -10.04 20.26 10.72
CA SER A 262 -11.17 21.09 11.14
C SER A 262 -12.47 20.32 11.31
N SER A 263 -12.56 19.12 10.73
CA SER A 263 -13.75 18.28 10.81
C SER A 263 -13.93 17.65 12.19
N ASP A 264 -15.16 17.20 12.48
CA ASP A 264 -15.46 16.43 13.68
C ASP A 264 -14.95 14.98 13.60
N HIS A 265 -14.44 14.55 12.45
CA HIS A 265 -13.95 13.20 12.22
C HIS A 265 -12.56 13.03 12.85
N LYS A 266 -12.55 12.53 14.09
CA LYS A 266 -11.31 12.26 14.82
C LYS A 266 -10.93 10.80 14.70
N LEU A 267 -9.72 10.56 14.18
CA LEU A 267 -9.15 9.23 14.16
C LEU A 267 -8.68 8.85 15.58
N ALA A 268 -9.27 7.79 16.14
CA ALA A 268 -8.83 7.24 17.41
C ALA A 268 -7.49 6.51 17.20
N ALA A 269 -6.40 7.18 17.55
CA ALA A 269 -5.08 6.57 17.48
C ALA A 269 -5.07 5.26 18.30
N PRO A 270 -4.53 4.14 17.76
CA PRO A 270 -4.45 2.90 18.50
C PRO A 270 -3.54 3.04 19.72
N TYR A 271 -3.55 2.06 20.62
CA TYR A 271 -2.62 2.07 21.74
C TYR A 271 -1.16 2.11 21.25
N LYS A 272 -0.34 3.00 21.80
CA LYS A 272 1.02 3.32 21.31
C LYS A 272 1.91 2.10 21.13
N GLU A 273 1.76 1.11 22.02
CA GLU A 273 2.50 -0.14 21.94
C GLU A 273 2.22 -0.97 20.67
N ILE A 274 1.11 -0.75 19.98
CA ILE A 274 0.74 -1.50 18.77
C ILE A 274 1.53 -1.00 17.55
N TYR A 275 1.69 0.33 17.43
CA TYR A 275 2.23 0.99 16.24
C TYR A 275 3.62 1.63 16.42
N ARG A 276 4.17 1.63 17.65
CA ARG A 276 5.54 2.12 17.89
C ARG A 276 6.54 1.38 16.98
N ALA A 277 7.57 2.09 16.54
CA ALA A 277 8.63 1.50 15.75
C ALA A 277 9.33 0.37 16.53
N ARG A 278 9.45 -0.79 15.90
CA ARG A 278 10.17 -1.95 16.44
C ARG A 278 11.15 -2.49 15.41
N PHE A 279 12.25 -3.05 15.90
CA PHE A 279 13.30 -3.61 15.07
C PHE A 279 13.57 -5.04 15.55
N TYR A 280 13.93 -5.93 14.65
CA TYR A 280 14.42 -7.24 15.03
C TYR A 280 15.84 -7.10 15.61
N ASP A 281 16.02 -7.54 16.86
CA ASP A 281 17.36 -7.66 17.43
C ASP A 281 18.09 -8.81 16.74
N LEU A 282 19.08 -8.46 15.92
CA LEU A 282 19.93 -9.42 15.22
C LEU A 282 21.17 -9.82 16.04
N THR A 283 21.37 -9.22 17.21
CA THR A 283 22.43 -9.63 18.13
C THR A 283 22.10 -11.03 18.66
N PRO A 284 22.99 -12.02 18.48
CA PRO A 284 22.85 -13.29 19.16
C PRO A 284 22.80 -12.99 20.65
N LYS A 285 21.73 -13.39 21.33
CA LYS A 285 21.75 -13.43 22.80
C LYS A 285 22.84 -14.43 23.17
N GLY A 286 23.99 -13.91 23.61
CA GLY A 286 25.06 -14.73 24.15
C GLY A 286 24.51 -15.60 25.29
N GLU A 287 25.08 -16.78 25.42
CA GLU A 287 24.82 -17.77 26.48
C GLU A 287 25.20 -17.21 27.88
N GLU A 288 24.52 -16.18 28.38
CA GLU A 288 24.69 -15.68 29.75
C GLU A 288 23.62 -16.19 30.73
N ASP A 289 22.67 -16.99 30.26
CA ASP A 289 21.75 -17.75 31.13
C ASP A 289 22.03 -19.26 30.98
N ARG A 290 23.11 -19.74 31.58
CA ARG A 290 23.31 -21.16 31.95
C ARG A 290 23.70 -21.27 33.41
#